data_AF-A0A257HX10-F1
#
_entry.id   AF-A0A257HX10-F1
#
_cell.length_a   1.000
_cell.length_b   1.000
_cell.length_c   1.000
_cell.angle_alpha   90.00
_cell.angle_beta   90.00
_cell.angle_gamma   90.00
#
_symmetry.space_group_name_H-M   'P 1'
#
loop_
_entity.id
_entity.type
_entity.pdbx_description
1 polymer ?
#
loop_
_entity_poly.entity_id
_entity_poly.type
_entity_poly.pdbx_seq_one_letter_code
_entity_poly.pdbx_strand_id
1 'polypeptide(L)' 'MIKTSYKLDRTASKSQTAEEAADHSIYYKNLSWKQRVQISAYLNRIAFNHPLNHPPRMDKTKFEARSRE' A
#
# COMPACT_ATOMS: atom_id res chain seq x y z
N MET A 1 -13.30 8.46 -13.95
CA MET A 1 -12.55 7.24 -14.32
C MET A 1 -11.22 7.24 -13.57
N ILE A 2 -11.15 6.57 -12.40
CA ILE A 2 -9.91 6.51 -11.61
C ILE A 2 -9.03 5.44 -12.25
N LYS A 3 -7.96 5.89 -12.93
CA LYS A 3 -6.97 5.01 -13.55
C LYS A 3 -6.38 4.12 -12.45
N THR A 4 -6.62 2.82 -12.51
CA THR A 4 -6.17 1.80 -11.55
C THR A 4 -4.66 1.53 -11.68
N SER A 5 -3.84 2.58 -11.66
CA SER A 5 -2.40 2.53 -11.95
C SER A 5 -1.56 1.77 -10.91
N TYR A 6 -2.21 1.25 -9.87
CA TYR A 6 -1.58 0.46 -8.79
C TYR A 6 -1.92 -1.02 -8.84
N LYS A 7 -2.79 -1.44 -9.77
CA LYS A 7 -3.10 -2.85 -9.96
C LYS A 7 -1.88 -3.52 -10.59
N LEU A 8 -1.30 -4.47 -9.87
CA LEU A 8 -0.23 -5.30 -10.39
C LEU A 8 -0.72 -6.02 -11.65
N ASP A 9 -0.04 -5.78 -12.75
CA ASP A 9 -0.23 -6.56 -13.96
C ASP A 9 0.41 -7.94 -13.76
N ARG A 10 -0.43 -8.98 -13.73
CA ARG A 10 0.00 -10.37 -13.53
C ARG A 10 0.34 -11.08 -14.84
N THR A 11 0.15 -10.39 -15.97
CA THR A 11 0.43 -10.92 -17.31
C THR A 11 1.80 -10.48 -17.83
N ALA A 12 2.32 -9.37 -17.31
CA ALA A 12 3.68 -8.92 -17.59
C ALA A 12 4.67 -9.60 -16.63
N SER A 13 5.41 -10.60 -17.12
CA SER A 13 6.56 -11.15 -16.40
C SER A 13 7.80 -10.32 -16.72
N LYS A 14 8.40 -9.70 -15.71
CA LYS A 14 9.66 -8.98 -15.88
C LYS A 14 10.80 -9.94 -15.55
N SER A 15 11.62 -10.29 -16.54
CA SER A 15 12.88 -11.01 -16.31
C SER A 15 13.85 -10.05 -15.61
N GLN A 16 13.84 -10.09 -14.28
CA GLN A 16 14.72 -9.29 -13.42
C GLN A 16 15.56 -10.23 -12.54
N THR A 17 16.76 -9.78 -12.21
CA THR A 17 17.66 -10.50 -11.29
C THR A 17 17.16 -10.40 -9.85
N ALA A 18 17.63 -11.28 -8.97
CA ALA A 18 17.25 -11.27 -7.55
C ALA A 18 17.62 -9.94 -6.86
N GLU A 19 18.71 -9.32 -7.28
CA GLU A 19 19.20 -8.04 -6.77
C GLU A 19 18.28 -6.88 -7.19
N GLU A 20 17.85 -6.86 -8.44
CA GLU A 20 16.87 -5.88 -8.94
C GLU A 20 15.48 -6.05 -8.31
N ALA A 21 15.10 -7.28 -7.96
CA ALA A 21 13.87 -7.56 -7.20
C ALA A 21 13.97 -7.11 -5.74
N ALA A 22 15.17 -7.07 -5.15
CA ALA A 22 15.36 -6.59 -3.79
C ALA A 22 15.21 -5.06 -3.69
N ASP A 23 15.43 -4.32 -4.78
CA ASP A 23 15.42 -2.86 -4.79
C ASP A 23 14.05 -2.22 -5.09
N HIS A 24 13.03 -2.68 -4.38
CA HIS A 24 11.71 -2.03 -4.41
C HIS A 24 11.67 -0.73 -3.58
N SER A 25 12.70 -0.48 -2.76
CA SER A 25 12.76 0.68 -1.88
C SER A 25 12.89 2.00 -2.66
N ILE A 26 13.66 2.02 -3.74
CA ILE A 26 13.89 3.21 -4.58
C ILE A 26 12.59 3.65 -5.26
N TYR A 27 11.79 2.68 -5.75
CA TYR A 27 10.52 2.98 -6.39
C TYR A 27 9.58 3.79 -5.47
N TYR A 28 9.39 3.34 -4.23
CA TYR A 28 8.53 4.05 -3.28
C TYR A 28 9.13 5.38 -2.80
N LYS A 29 10.46 5.49 -2.72
CA LYS A 29 11.16 6.74 -2.36
C LYS A 29 10.89 7.86 -3.36
N ASN A 30 10.78 7.53 -4.65
CA ASN A 30 10.54 8.51 -5.70
C ASN A 30 9.07 8.98 -5.81
N LEU A 31 8.15 8.38 -5.05
CA LEU A 31 6.73 8.75 -5.06
C LEU A 31 6.42 9.89 -4.10
N SER A 32 5.50 10.77 -4.52
CA SER A 32 4.90 11.79 -3.65
C SER A 32 4.10 11.16 -2.51
N TRP A 33 3.97 11.87 -1.39
CA TRP A 33 3.20 11.40 -0.24
C TRP A 33 1.76 11.00 -0.61
N LYS A 34 1.12 11.76 -1.52
CA LYS A 34 -0.25 11.49 -1.98
C LYS A 34 -0.36 10.15 -2.71
N GLN A 35 0.61 9.85 -3.57
CA GLN A 35 0.67 8.56 -4.28
C GLN A 35 0.91 7.40 -3.31
N ARG A 36 1.75 7.60 -2.28
CA ARG A 36 1.99 6.57 -1.25
C ARG A 36 0.72 6.23 -0.46
N VAL A 37 -0.07 7.25 -0.08
CA VAL A 37 -1.36 7.05 0.60
C VAL A 37 -2.37 6.32 -0.30
N GLN A 38 -2.38 6.62 -1.60
CA GLN A 38 -3.25 5.91 -2.54
C GLN A 38 -2.86 4.44 -2.71
N ILE A 39 -1.56 4.13 -2.75
CA ILE A 39 -1.05 2.75 -2.80
C ILE A 39 -1.43 2.01 -1.52
N SER A 40 -1.22 2.59 -0.34
CA SER A 40 -1.57 1.92 0.92
C SER A 40 -3.06 1.64 1.03
N ALA A 41 -3.91 2.59 0.62
CA ALA A 41 -5.36 2.38 0.56
C ALA A 41 -5.76 1.25 -0.40
N TYR A 42 -5.10 1.15 -1.56
CA TYR A 42 -5.33 0.07 -2.52
C TYR A 42 -4.92 -1.31 -1.96
N LEU A 43 -3.73 -1.39 -1.33
CA LEU A 43 -3.24 -2.62 -0.72
C LEU A 43 -4.13 -3.08 0.44
N ASN A 44 -4.57 -2.16 1.30
CA ASN A 44 -5.50 -2.45 2.38
C ASN A 44 -6.84 -2.97 1.86
N ARG A 45 -7.37 -2.38 0.79
CA ARG A 45 -8.57 -2.88 0.12
C ARG A 45 -8.38 -4.33 -0.34
N ILE A 46 -7.25 -4.69 -0.93
CA ILE A 46 -7.00 -6.07 -1.37
C ILE A 46 -6.94 -7.00 -0.16
N ALA A 47 -6.21 -6.62 0.88
CA ALA A 47 -5.99 -7.46 2.06
C ALA A 47 -7.27 -7.71 2.87
N PHE A 48 -8.10 -6.67 3.05
CA PHE A 48 -9.27 -6.69 3.93
C PHE A 48 -10.61 -6.64 3.17
N ASN A 49 -10.57 -6.72 1.84
CA ASN A 49 -11.73 -6.76 0.94
C ASN A 49 -12.77 -5.64 1.20
N HIS A 50 -12.33 -4.41 1.48
CA HIS A 50 -13.23 -3.27 1.74
C HIS A 50 -13.33 -2.31 0.53
N PRO A 51 -14.41 -1.52 0.41
CA PRO A 51 -14.51 -0.50 -0.63
C PRO A 51 -13.43 0.57 -0.49
N LEU A 52 -12.88 1.07 -1.60
CA LEU A 52 -11.78 2.05 -1.59
C LEU A 52 -12.17 3.36 -0.89
N ASN A 53 -13.45 3.75 -0.99
CA ASN A 53 -13.99 4.99 -0.42
C ASN A 53 -14.69 4.77 0.94
N HIS A 54 -14.80 3.53 1.40
CA HIS A 54 -15.37 3.19 2.69
C HIS A 54 -14.45 2.20 3.42
N PRO A 55 -13.31 2.68 3.95
CA PRO A 55 -12.52 1.87 4.85
C PRO A 55 -13.33 1.54 6.12
N PRO A 56 -13.16 0.34 6.70
CA PRO A 56 -13.79 -0.01 7.96
C PRO A 56 -13.32 0.97 9.06
N ARG A 57 -14.25 1.35 9.95
CA ARG A 57 -13.91 2.22 11.09
C ARG A 57 -12.96 1.46 12.01
N MET A 58 -11.80 2.06 12.26
CA MET A 58 -10.83 1.54 13.23
C MET A 58 -11.40 1.66 14.64
N ASP A 59 -11.43 0.55 15.39
CA ASP A 59 -11.71 0.56 16.81
C ASP A 59 -10.47 1.08 17.57
N LYS A 60 -10.60 2.27 18.15
CA LYS A 60 -9.52 2.92 18.91
C LYS A 60 -9.50 2.52 20.39
N THR A 61 -10.43 1.70 20.85
CA THR A 61 -10.54 1.30 22.26
C THR A 61 -9.50 0.25 22.67
N LYS A 62 -8.90 -0.45 21.70
CA LYS A 62 -7.96 -1.55 21.94
C LYS A 62 -6.49 -1.09 22.06
N PHE A 63 -6.17 0.12 21.64
CA PHE A 63 -4.80 0.63 21.63
C PHE A 63 -4.66 1.85 22.53
N GLU A 64 -3.82 1.75 23.54
CA GLU A 64 -3.44 2.85 24.43
C GLU A 64 -1.91 2.97 24.43
N ALA A 65 -1.38 4.12 24.01
CA ALA A 65 0.05 4.41 24.15
C ALA A 65 0.30 4.94 25.57
N ARG A 66 1.01 4.17 26.39
CA ARG A 66 1.43 4.59 27.73
C ARG A 66 2.88 5.07 27.70
N SER A 67 3.13 6.26 28.24
CA SER A 67 4.47 6.73 28.58
C SER A 67 4.97 5.97 29.82
N ARG A 68 6.22 5.53 29.78
CA ARG A 68 6.88 4.96 30.96
C ARG A 68 7.42 6.14 31.78
N GLU A 69 6.96 6.28 33.02
CA GLU A 69 7.56 7.19 34.01
C GLU A 69 8.99 6.75 34.34
#